data_AF-B1MPB9-F1
#
_entry.id   AF-B1MPB9-F1
#
_cell.length_a   1.000
_cell.length_b   1.000
_cell.length_c   1.000
_cell.angle_alpha   90.00
_cell.angle_beta   90.00
_cell.angle_gamma   90.00
#
_symmetry.space_group_name_H-M   'P 1'
#
loop_
_entity.id
_entity.type
_entity.pdbx_description
1 polymer ?
#
loop_
_entity_poly.entity_id
_entity_poly.type
_entity_poly.pdbx_seq_one_letter_code
_entity_poly.pdbx_strand_id
1 'polypeptide(L)'
;MLSASIPARLVDAGVRMVTGDAHSITYRIDGRAVVADLVLAERVPSPAAVLSRVRRHPGRRVFVVCETISDEARSALLAQADVDLSVGSTGELVLSGRTYRTPTPGRPPRAASERSWRRRAAERVCVLTRGHLRQRDIAAAIGVSQQAVSKMTEKDPLPDTPMTEAARRELLVKLALVPADSGLVETYWYGMDPVVEQVRSATRLGAELTVPILAGGEVAADVLRPWRVPTRGLVYAKELVDLSEFGLVEATAEEATLTVRVPADPTVWTTAAWWRRVRDTQRSDIITVDPVIALQDLSGGADLGDGAPQHLSDWIVHR
;
A
#
# COMPACT_ATOMS: atom_id res chain seq x y z
N MET A 1 3.45 -13.18 4.30
CA MET A 1 4.83 -12.96 3.82
C MET A 1 4.75 -12.38 2.42
N LEU A 2 5.48 -11.29 2.22
CA LEU A 2 5.26 -10.25 1.23
C LEU A 2 5.40 -10.79 -0.20
N SER A 3 4.37 -10.66 -1.04
CA SER A 3 4.61 -10.73 -2.48
C SER A 3 5.40 -9.50 -2.84
N ALA A 4 6.63 -9.70 -3.29
CA ALA A 4 7.54 -8.66 -3.73
C ALA A 4 6.77 -7.71 -4.67
N SER A 5 6.70 -6.44 -4.27
CA SER A 5 6.10 -5.36 -5.06
C SER A 5 6.73 -5.33 -6.46
N ILE A 6 6.02 -4.81 -7.47
CA ILE A 6 6.57 -4.74 -8.85
C ILE A 6 7.98 -4.12 -8.87
N PRO A 7 8.22 -3.01 -8.14
CA PRO A 7 9.56 -2.47 -7.96
C PRO A 7 10.58 -3.42 -7.34
N ALA A 8 10.21 -4.17 -6.29
CA ALA A 8 11.09 -5.15 -5.66
C ALA A 8 11.62 -6.12 -6.71
N ARG A 9 10.72 -6.63 -7.55
CA ARG A 9 11.07 -7.58 -8.61
C ARG A 9 11.92 -6.95 -9.70
N LEU A 10 11.68 -5.68 -10.02
CA LEU A 10 12.52 -4.93 -10.95
C LEU A 10 13.94 -4.76 -10.38
N VAL A 11 14.06 -4.35 -9.12
CA VAL A 11 15.35 -4.15 -8.43
C VAL A 11 16.11 -5.48 -8.27
N ASP A 12 15.44 -6.55 -7.85
CA ASP A 12 16.01 -7.91 -7.77
C ASP A 12 16.52 -8.40 -9.13
N ALA A 13 15.89 -7.96 -10.21
CA ALA A 13 16.30 -8.24 -11.58
C ALA A 13 17.40 -7.29 -12.11
N GLY A 14 17.91 -6.37 -11.27
CA GLY A 14 18.91 -5.37 -11.63
C GLY A 14 18.37 -4.22 -12.50
N VAL A 15 17.05 -4.04 -12.55
CA VAL A 15 16.37 -3.02 -13.34
C VAL A 15 16.07 -1.82 -12.44
N ARG A 16 16.66 -0.67 -12.80
CA ARG A 16 16.46 0.58 -12.05
C ARG A 16 15.10 1.16 -12.36
N MET A 17 14.33 1.48 -11.34
CA MET A 17 13.12 2.29 -11.54
C MET A 17 13.49 3.76 -11.64
N VAL A 18 12.67 4.54 -12.33
CA VAL A 18 12.88 5.99 -12.48
C VAL A 18 11.71 6.74 -11.84
N THR A 19 10.46 6.41 -12.21
CA THR A 19 9.24 7.03 -11.65
C THR A 19 8.04 6.08 -11.81
N GLY A 20 6.91 6.33 -11.15
CA GLY A 20 5.67 5.60 -11.44
C GLY A 20 4.46 6.06 -10.64
N ASP A 21 3.27 5.75 -11.18
CA ASP A 21 1.96 5.95 -10.57
C ASP A 21 1.12 4.64 -10.65
N ALA A 22 -0.16 4.71 -10.29
CA ALA A 22 -1.07 3.56 -10.30
C ALA A 22 -1.35 2.96 -11.69
N HIS A 23 -1.09 3.71 -12.76
CA HIS A 23 -1.45 3.43 -14.13
C HIS A 23 -0.25 3.32 -15.06
N SER A 24 0.92 3.81 -14.66
CA SER A 24 2.13 3.79 -15.46
C SER A 24 3.38 3.69 -14.61
N ILE A 25 4.43 3.09 -15.16
CA ILE A 25 5.74 2.98 -14.52
C ILE A 25 6.82 3.30 -15.55
N THR A 26 7.85 4.02 -15.11
CA THR A 26 9.06 4.29 -15.87
C THR A 26 10.20 3.52 -15.24
N TYR A 27 10.79 2.59 -15.98
CA TYR A 27 11.94 1.81 -15.54
C TYR A 27 13.06 1.89 -16.58
N ARG A 28 14.29 1.53 -16.20
CA ARG A 28 15.48 1.66 -17.05
C ARG A 28 16.13 0.30 -17.30
N ILE A 29 16.14 -0.12 -18.56
CA ILE A 29 16.80 -1.35 -19.04
C ILE A 29 17.88 -0.97 -20.05
N ASP A 30 19.07 -1.54 -19.92
CA ASP A 30 20.21 -1.27 -20.81
C ASP A 30 20.50 0.24 -21.01
N GLY A 31 20.27 1.03 -19.97
CA GLY A 31 20.47 2.48 -19.99
C GLY A 31 19.34 3.29 -20.63
N ARG A 32 18.29 2.65 -21.18
CA ARG A 32 17.15 3.34 -21.80
C ARG A 32 15.96 3.38 -20.84
N ALA A 33 15.37 4.56 -20.67
CA ALA A 33 14.10 4.71 -19.96
C ALA A 33 12.95 4.16 -20.81
N VAL A 34 12.13 3.33 -20.20
CA VAL A 34 10.95 2.71 -20.80
C VAL A 34 9.75 3.09 -19.96
N VAL A 35 8.75 3.71 -20.58
CA VAL A 35 7.47 4.02 -19.97
C VAL A 35 6.48 2.93 -20.35
N ALA A 36 5.87 2.29 -19.36
CA ALA A 36 4.89 1.25 -19.57
C ALA A 36 3.59 1.54 -18.81
N ASP A 37 2.45 1.31 -19.47
CA ASP A 37 1.13 1.37 -18.85
C ASP A 37 0.88 0.10 -18.04
N LEU A 38 0.50 0.24 -16.78
CA LEU A 38 0.30 -0.86 -15.86
C LEU A 38 -1.07 -1.52 -16.05
N VAL A 39 -1.06 -2.85 -16.10
CA VAL A 39 -2.26 -3.68 -16.04
C VAL A 39 -2.13 -4.64 -14.86
N LEU A 40 -2.80 -4.28 -13.76
CA LEU A 40 -2.80 -5.08 -12.54
C LEU A 40 -4.02 -6.01 -12.53
N ALA A 41 -3.81 -7.32 -12.39
CA ALA A 41 -4.90 -8.30 -12.32
C ALA A 41 -4.51 -9.54 -11.49
N GLU A 42 -5.40 -10.10 -10.67
CA GLU A 42 -5.13 -11.37 -9.99
C GLU A 42 -4.87 -12.51 -10.99
N ARG A 43 -5.70 -12.59 -12.03
CA ARG A 43 -5.50 -13.47 -13.18
C ARG A 43 -5.77 -12.67 -14.42
N VAL A 44 -4.94 -12.81 -15.45
CA VAL A 44 -5.21 -12.15 -16.74
C VAL A 44 -6.58 -12.60 -17.25
N PRO A 45 -7.59 -11.70 -17.29
CA PRO A 45 -8.96 -12.11 -17.58
C PRO A 45 -9.16 -12.40 -19.07
N SER A 46 -8.43 -11.69 -19.93
CA SER A 46 -8.40 -11.92 -21.38
C SER A 46 -7.15 -11.29 -22.00
N PRO A 47 -6.33 -12.05 -22.74
CA PRO A 47 -5.25 -11.48 -23.54
C PRO A 47 -5.75 -10.44 -24.53
N ALA A 48 -6.93 -10.64 -25.12
CA ALA A 48 -7.51 -9.71 -26.08
C ALA A 48 -7.79 -8.32 -25.47
N ALA A 49 -8.17 -8.26 -24.20
CA ALA A 49 -8.39 -7.00 -23.49
C ALA A 49 -7.07 -6.22 -23.32
N VAL A 50 -5.99 -6.90 -22.93
CA VAL A 50 -4.65 -6.31 -22.81
C VAL A 50 -4.13 -5.87 -24.17
N LEU A 51 -4.24 -6.72 -25.19
CA LEU A 51 -3.82 -6.42 -26.56
C LEU A 51 -4.64 -5.29 -27.19
N SER A 52 -5.88 -5.07 -26.74
CA SER A 52 -6.65 -3.89 -27.15
C SER A 52 -6.07 -2.60 -26.59
N ARG A 53 -5.44 -2.61 -25.41
CA ARG A 53 -4.74 -1.45 -24.83
C ARG A 53 -3.47 -1.11 -25.62
N VAL A 54 -2.68 -2.13 -25.96
CA VAL A 54 -1.49 -1.98 -26.83
C VAL A 54 -1.87 -1.30 -28.15
N ARG A 55 -2.94 -1.80 -28.81
CA ARG A 55 -3.42 -1.25 -30.08
C ARG A 55 -3.96 0.18 -29.98
N ARG A 56 -4.47 0.59 -28.82
CA ARG A 56 -4.98 1.96 -28.59
C ARG A 56 -3.89 2.98 -28.32
N HIS A 57 -2.71 2.54 -27.86
CA HIS A 57 -1.60 3.42 -27.50
C HIS A 57 -0.30 2.96 -28.21
N PRO A 58 -0.25 3.07 -29.56
CA PRO A 58 0.94 2.68 -30.30
C PRO A 58 2.17 3.45 -29.82
N GLY A 59 3.27 2.73 -29.57
CA GLY A 59 4.53 3.30 -29.05
C GLY A 59 4.63 3.35 -27.53
N ARG A 60 3.58 3.00 -26.77
CA ARG A 60 3.66 2.77 -25.31
C ARG A 60 3.67 1.28 -25.03
N ARG A 61 4.54 0.86 -24.12
CA ARG A 61 4.53 -0.52 -23.64
C ARG A 61 3.41 -0.74 -22.66
N VAL A 62 2.98 -1.98 -22.53
CA VAL A 62 2.00 -2.40 -21.52
C VAL A 62 2.70 -3.39 -20.60
N PHE A 63 2.79 -3.05 -19.32
CA PHE A 63 3.34 -3.93 -18.31
C PHE A 63 2.22 -4.61 -17.55
N VAL A 64 2.04 -5.89 -17.84
CA VAL A 64 1.04 -6.75 -17.19
C VAL A 64 1.64 -7.31 -15.91
N VAL A 65 1.00 -7.03 -14.79
CA VAL A 65 1.36 -7.62 -13.51
C VAL A 65 0.20 -8.45 -13.03
N CYS A 66 0.45 -9.74 -12.89
CA CYS A 66 -0.57 -10.68 -12.44
C CYS A 66 -0.07 -11.70 -11.46
N GLU A 67 -0.99 -12.26 -10.67
CA GLU A 67 -0.64 -13.35 -9.77
C GLU A 67 -0.52 -14.67 -10.53
N THR A 68 -1.48 -14.95 -11.42
CA THR A 68 -1.48 -16.15 -12.27
C THR A 68 -1.81 -15.83 -13.71
N ILE A 69 -1.29 -16.63 -14.63
CA ILE A 69 -1.56 -16.55 -16.06
C ILE A 69 -1.64 -17.96 -16.64
N SER A 70 -2.50 -18.20 -17.65
CA SER A 70 -2.48 -19.47 -18.39
C SER A 70 -1.38 -19.46 -19.45
N ASP A 71 -0.92 -20.63 -19.86
CA ASP A 71 0.15 -20.73 -20.88
C ASP A 71 -0.27 -20.12 -22.22
N GLU A 72 -1.54 -20.23 -22.59
CA GLU A 72 -2.10 -19.62 -23.80
C GLU A 72 -2.09 -18.10 -23.69
N ALA A 73 -2.50 -17.55 -22.53
CA ALA A 73 -2.50 -16.12 -22.27
C ALA A 73 -1.09 -15.56 -22.24
N ARG A 74 -0.17 -16.26 -21.57
CA ARG A 74 1.25 -15.93 -21.51
C ARG A 74 1.86 -15.87 -22.91
N SER A 75 1.64 -16.91 -23.71
CA SER A 75 2.15 -16.99 -25.08
C SER A 75 1.59 -15.88 -25.98
N ALA A 76 0.29 -15.60 -25.87
CA ALA A 76 -0.36 -14.54 -26.66
C ALA A 76 0.14 -13.13 -26.31
N LEU A 77 0.42 -12.86 -25.03
CA LEU A 77 0.94 -11.58 -24.57
C LEU A 77 2.41 -11.40 -24.97
N LEU A 78 3.26 -12.39 -24.68
CA LEU A 78 4.70 -12.33 -24.96
C LEU A 78 5.04 -12.41 -26.45
N ALA A 79 4.08 -12.76 -27.32
CA ALA A 79 4.22 -12.62 -28.76
C ALA A 79 4.26 -11.14 -29.22
N GLN A 80 3.89 -10.19 -28.36
CA GLN A 80 3.98 -8.76 -28.66
C GLN A 80 5.24 -8.15 -28.04
N ALA A 81 6.04 -7.46 -28.86
CA ALA A 81 7.25 -6.80 -28.39
C ALA A 81 6.99 -5.67 -27.38
N ASP A 82 5.79 -5.09 -27.41
CA ASP A 82 5.39 -3.97 -26.54
C ASP A 82 4.76 -4.42 -25.21
N VAL A 83 4.80 -5.71 -24.89
CA VAL A 83 4.24 -6.24 -23.65
C VAL A 83 5.34 -6.75 -22.73
N ASP A 84 5.33 -6.23 -21.51
CA ASP A 84 6.11 -6.73 -20.39
C ASP A 84 5.19 -7.52 -19.45
N LEU A 85 5.73 -8.51 -18.74
CA LEU A 85 4.95 -9.42 -17.90
C LEU A 85 5.65 -9.68 -16.57
N SER A 86 4.91 -9.59 -15.47
CA SER A 86 5.33 -10.12 -14.17
C SER A 86 4.26 -11.07 -13.63
N VAL A 87 4.68 -12.27 -13.22
CA VAL A 87 3.81 -13.33 -12.69
C VAL A 87 4.23 -13.65 -11.26
N GLY A 88 3.32 -13.42 -10.31
CA GLY A 88 3.57 -13.67 -8.89
C GLY A 88 3.78 -15.12 -8.52
N SER A 89 2.93 -16.02 -9.02
CA SER A 89 2.97 -17.43 -8.63
C SER A 89 4.27 -18.15 -9.05
N THR A 90 4.96 -17.63 -10.05
CA THR A 90 6.19 -18.25 -10.61
C THR A 90 7.44 -17.41 -10.37
N GLY A 91 7.31 -16.18 -9.86
CA GLY A 91 8.42 -15.22 -9.81
C GLY A 91 8.93 -14.80 -11.19
N GLU A 92 8.17 -15.06 -12.25
CA GLU A 92 8.58 -14.73 -13.61
C GLU A 92 8.50 -13.22 -13.84
N LEU A 93 9.55 -12.66 -14.42
CA LEU A 93 9.60 -11.29 -14.89
C LEU A 93 10.13 -11.30 -16.33
N VAL A 94 9.34 -10.80 -17.28
CA VAL A 94 9.74 -10.65 -18.68
C VAL A 94 9.65 -9.18 -19.03
N LEU A 95 10.80 -8.60 -19.36
CA LEU A 95 10.90 -7.20 -19.75
C LEU A 95 11.61 -7.12 -21.09
N SER A 96 11.02 -6.40 -22.03
CA SER A 96 11.58 -6.26 -23.37
C SER A 96 11.91 -7.57 -24.07
N GLY A 97 11.07 -8.59 -23.86
CA GLY A 97 11.29 -9.94 -24.40
C GLY A 97 12.41 -10.74 -23.73
N ARG A 98 13.05 -10.21 -22.68
CA ARG A 98 14.04 -10.93 -21.86
C ARG A 98 13.42 -11.43 -20.57
N THR A 99 13.65 -12.69 -20.26
CA THR A 99 13.22 -13.30 -18.99
C THR A 99 14.28 -13.06 -17.91
N TYR A 100 13.86 -12.45 -16.82
CA TYR A 100 14.59 -12.29 -15.56
C TYR A 100 14.04 -13.31 -14.57
N ARG A 101 14.92 -14.10 -13.95
CA ARG A 101 14.54 -15.06 -12.91
C ARG A 101 14.64 -14.37 -11.55
N THR A 102 13.49 -14.01 -11.00
CA THR A 102 13.39 -13.56 -9.60
C THR A 102 13.24 -14.79 -8.69
N PRO A 103 13.92 -14.86 -7.52
CA PRO A 103 13.69 -15.93 -6.54
C PRO A 103 12.22 -15.95 -6.09
N THR A 104 11.59 -17.12 -6.06
CA THR A 104 10.15 -17.30 -5.83
C THR A 104 9.70 -16.77 -4.45
N PRO A 105 8.88 -15.72 -4.36
CA PRO A 105 8.18 -15.37 -3.12
C PRO A 105 6.83 -16.10 -3.05
N GLY A 106 6.48 -16.63 -1.88
CA GLY A 106 5.22 -17.34 -1.65
C GLY A 106 3.97 -16.48 -1.86
N ARG A 107 2.89 -17.16 -2.28
CA ARG A 107 1.55 -16.65 -2.65
C ARG A 107 1.03 -15.41 -1.86
N PRO A 108 0.71 -14.28 -2.53
CA PRO A 108 -0.03 -13.16 -1.95
C PRO A 108 -1.53 -13.40 -1.78
N PRO A 109 -2.19 -12.63 -0.89
CA PRO A 109 -3.64 -12.60 -0.77
C PRO A 109 -4.30 -11.85 -1.94
N ARG A 110 -5.53 -12.27 -2.27
CA ARG A 110 -6.42 -11.70 -3.29
C ARG A 110 -6.55 -10.18 -3.19
N ALA A 111 -6.42 -9.48 -4.33
CA ALA A 111 -6.72 -8.05 -4.43
C ALA A 111 -8.17 -7.79 -3.98
N ALA A 112 -8.32 -7.10 -2.84
CA ALA A 112 -9.63 -6.76 -2.33
C ALA A 112 -10.33 -5.80 -3.30
N SER A 113 -11.61 -6.05 -3.62
CA SER A 113 -12.38 -5.12 -4.46
C SER A 113 -12.58 -3.76 -3.77
N GLU A 114 -12.80 -2.68 -4.53
CA GLU A 114 -13.08 -1.34 -3.96
C GLU A 114 -14.20 -1.35 -2.91
N ARG A 115 -15.18 -2.24 -3.06
CA ARG A 115 -16.27 -2.42 -2.10
C ARG A 115 -15.76 -2.93 -0.75
N SER A 116 -14.79 -3.86 -0.77
CA SER A 116 -14.15 -4.38 0.44
C SER A 116 -13.30 -3.30 1.12
N TRP A 117 -12.58 -2.47 0.37
CA TRP A 117 -11.84 -1.32 0.94
C TRP A 117 -12.75 -0.35 1.67
N ARG A 118 -13.82 0.11 1.00
CA ARG A 118 -14.80 1.04 1.58
C ARG A 118 -15.43 0.50 2.86
N ARG A 119 -15.76 -0.80 2.87
CA ARG A 119 -16.32 -1.45 4.05
C ARG A 119 -15.31 -1.52 5.19
N ARG A 120 -14.09 -1.98 4.92
CA ARG A 120 -13.02 -2.02 5.92
C ARG A 120 -12.73 -0.63 6.47
N ALA A 121 -12.71 0.40 5.64
CA ALA A 121 -12.55 1.79 6.07
C ALA A 121 -13.67 2.24 7.01
N ALA A 122 -14.92 1.88 6.72
CA ALA A 122 -16.04 2.18 7.60
C ALA A 122 -15.93 1.44 8.95
N GLU A 123 -15.50 0.18 8.94
CA GLU A 123 -15.21 -0.59 10.16
C GLU A 123 -14.08 0.03 10.97
N ARG A 124 -12.98 0.49 10.34
CA ARG A 124 -11.91 1.25 11.01
C ARG A 124 -12.45 2.50 11.68
N VAL A 125 -13.31 3.26 11.00
CA VAL A 125 -13.95 4.47 11.56
C VAL A 125 -14.84 4.13 12.77
N CYS A 126 -15.64 3.05 12.70
CA CYS A 126 -16.45 2.58 13.82
C CYS A 126 -15.61 2.15 15.03
N VAL A 127 -14.47 1.50 14.80
CA VAL A 127 -13.52 1.13 15.87
C VAL A 127 -12.91 2.36 16.53
N LEU A 128 -12.61 3.41 15.77
CA LEU A 128 -11.84 4.57 16.24
C LEU A 128 -12.69 5.68 16.85
N THR A 129 -14.00 5.71 16.60
CA THR A 129 -14.89 6.73 17.14
C THR A 129 -15.17 6.52 18.63
N ARG A 130 -15.30 7.64 19.35
CA ARG A 130 -15.76 7.69 20.75
C ARG A 130 -17.25 7.99 20.87
N GLY A 131 -17.85 8.49 19.80
CA GLY A 131 -19.25 8.93 19.76
C GLY A 131 -20.07 8.15 18.76
N HIS A 132 -21.39 8.30 18.88
CA HIS A 132 -22.35 7.77 17.93
C HIS A 132 -22.14 8.42 16.56
N LEU A 133 -21.97 7.59 15.53
CA LEU A 133 -21.87 8.02 14.13
C LEU A 133 -23.16 7.74 13.39
N ARG A 134 -23.62 8.72 12.61
CA ARG A 134 -24.67 8.51 11.61
C ARG A 134 -24.03 8.05 10.30
N GLN A 135 -24.83 7.45 9.41
CA GLN A 135 -24.37 7.04 8.07
C GLN A 135 -23.69 8.18 7.30
N ARG A 136 -24.17 9.42 7.44
CA ARG A 136 -23.56 10.60 6.79
C ARG A 136 -22.16 10.90 7.33
N ASP A 137 -21.91 10.64 8.61
CA ASP A 137 -20.64 10.91 9.26
C ASP A 137 -19.60 9.86 8.79
N ILE A 138 -20.03 8.59 8.69
CA ILE A 138 -19.23 7.50 8.12
C ILE A 138 -18.92 7.78 6.64
N ALA A 139 -19.91 8.20 5.86
CA ALA A 139 -19.75 8.52 4.44
C ALA A 139 -18.70 9.63 4.23
N ALA A 140 -18.78 10.70 5.04
CA ALA A 140 -17.82 11.79 5.03
C ALA A 140 -16.41 11.36 5.47
N ALA A 141 -16.31 10.42 6.42
CA ALA A 141 -15.03 9.90 6.90
C ALA A 141 -14.28 9.08 5.85
N ILE A 142 -14.98 8.24 5.09
CA ILE A 142 -14.37 7.35 4.09
C ILE A 142 -14.35 7.93 2.66
N GLY A 143 -15.00 9.09 2.44
CA GLY A 143 -15.00 9.79 1.16
C GLY A 143 -15.99 9.23 0.12
N VAL A 144 -17.17 8.79 0.56
CA VAL A 144 -18.24 8.28 -0.32
C VAL A 144 -19.58 8.97 -0.04
N SER A 145 -20.61 8.67 -0.84
CA SER A 145 -21.97 9.17 -0.59
C SER A 145 -22.67 8.38 0.52
N GLN A 146 -23.63 9.01 1.21
CA GLN A 146 -24.46 8.32 2.21
C GLN A 146 -25.24 7.13 1.59
N GLN A 147 -25.68 7.25 0.33
CA GLN A 147 -26.34 6.15 -0.38
C GLN A 147 -25.42 4.94 -0.58
N ALA A 148 -24.12 5.18 -0.82
CA ALA A 148 -23.13 4.10 -0.92
C ALA A 148 -22.96 3.37 0.42
N VAL A 149 -22.98 4.10 1.54
CA VAL A 149 -22.98 3.50 2.89
C VAL A 149 -24.26 2.69 3.11
N SER A 150 -25.44 3.22 2.80
CA SER A 150 -26.71 2.49 2.95
C SER A 150 -26.73 1.17 2.15
N LYS A 151 -26.25 1.17 0.90
CA LYS A 151 -26.14 -0.03 0.07
C LYS A 151 -25.09 -1.02 0.59
N MET A 152 -24.02 -0.50 1.17
CA MET A 152 -22.95 -1.32 1.76
C MET A 152 -23.46 -2.07 2.99
N THR A 153 -24.33 -1.44 3.80
CA THR A 153 -24.85 -1.99 5.06
C THR A 153 -26.16 -2.76 4.93
N GLU A 154 -26.74 -2.86 3.74
CA GLU A 154 -28.07 -3.47 3.52
C GLU A 154 -28.14 -4.94 3.93
N LYS A 155 -27.08 -5.71 3.67
CA LYS A 155 -27.02 -7.16 3.98
C LYS A 155 -26.23 -7.47 5.23
N ASP A 156 -25.34 -6.56 5.62
CA ASP A 156 -24.36 -6.76 6.67
C ASP A 156 -24.13 -5.42 7.37
N PRO A 157 -24.82 -5.18 8.50
CA PRO A 157 -24.75 -3.91 9.21
C PRO A 157 -23.32 -3.59 9.67
N LEU A 158 -22.98 -2.31 9.70
CA LEU A 158 -21.79 -1.87 10.42
C LEU A 158 -22.02 -2.02 11.94
N PRO A 159 -20.94 -2.18 12.73
CA PRO A 159 -21.05 -2.20 14.17
C PRO A 159 -21.69 -0.92 14.71
N ASP A 160 -22.47 -1.05 15.77
CA ASP A 160 -23.00 0.08 16.51
C ASP A 160 -21.86 0.92 17.10
N THR A 161 -22.08 2.24 17.17
CA THR A 161 -21.10 3.20 17.70
C THR A 161 -21.75 4.01 18.82
N PRO A 162 -21.05 4.26 19.95
CA PRO A 162 -19.73 3.74 20.30
C PRO A 162 -19.76 2.24 20.60
N MET A 163 -18.69 1.54 20.25
CA MET A 163 -18.53 0.11 20.53
C MET A 163 -18.14 -0.13 22.01
N THR A 164 -18.57 -1.25 22.57
CA THR A 164 -18.01 -1.77 23.83
C THR A 164 -16.56 -2.22 23.62
N GLU A 165 -15.75 -2.25 24.68
CA GLU A 165 -14.35 -2.71 24.59
C GLU A 165 -14.23 -4.12 24.02
N ALA A 166 -15.14 -5.03 24.42
CA ALA A 166 -15.17 -6.40 23.92
C ALA A 166 -15.44 -6.47 22.41
N ALA A 167 -16.48 -5.76 21.93
CA ALA A 167 -16.82 -5.72 20.51
C ALA A 167 -15.69 -5.05 19.69
N ARG A 168 -15.09 -3.99 20.24
CA ARG A 168 -13.97 -3.29 19.63
C ARG A 168 -12.75 -4.19 19.48
N ARG A 169 -12.39 -4.94 20.53
CA ARG A 169 -11.30 -5.92 20.53
C ARG A 169 -11.53 -7.00 19.47
N GLU A 170 -12.74 -7.56 19.40
CA GLU A 170 -13.07 -8.60 18.42
C GLU A 170 -12.91 -8.11 16.97
N LEU A 171 -13.45 -6.93 16.66
CA LEU A 171 -13.34 -6.37 15.32
C LEU A 171 -11.90 -5.95 14.98
N LEU A 172 -11.16 -5.41 15.94
CA LEU A 172 -9.77 -5.01 15.74
C LEU A 172 -8.88 -6.21 15.40
N VAL A 173 -9.09 -7.37 16.05
CA VAL A 173 -8.41 -8.62 15.70
C VAL A 173 -8.69 -9.00 14.25
N LYS A 174 -9.96 -8.95 13.82
CA LYS A 174 -10.34 -9.26 12.42
C LYS A 174 -9.68 -8.30 11.42
N LEU A 175 -9.64 -7.00 11.75
CA LEU A 175 -9.03 -5.98 10.89
C LEU A 175 -7.50 -6.11 10.82
N ALA A 176 -6.83 -6.41 11.94
CA ALA A 176 -5.37 -6.55 12.01
C ALA A 176 -4.84 -7.74 11.19
N LEU A 177 -5.64 -8.79 11.02
CA LEU A 177 -5.28 -9.96 10.19
C LEU A 177 -5.25 -9.65 8.68
N VAL A 178 -5.80 -8.52 8.25
CA VAL A 178 -5.84 -8.12 6.85
C VAL A 178 -4.80 -7.04 6.62
N PRO A 179 -3.88 -7.18 5.65
CA PRO A 179 -2.96 -6.11 5.29
C PRO A 179 -3.71 -4.80 5.01
N ALA A 180 -3.15 -3.70 5.50
CA ALA A 180 -3.68 -2.35 5.24
C ALA A 180 -3.86 -2.12 3.75
N ASP A 181 -2.85 -2.50 2.98
CA ASP A 181 -2.81 -2.47 1.54
C ASP A 181 -1.82 -3.54 1.04
N SER A 182 -2.02 -4.09 -0.15
CA SER A 182 -0.98 -4.89 -0.82
C SER A 182 0.10 -4.02 -1.49
N GLY A 183 -0.08 -2.69 -1.48
CA GLY A 183 0.66 -1.74 -2.29
C GLY A 183 0.28 -1.85 -3.77
N LEU A 184 0.24 -0.73 -4.48
CA LEU A 184 0.36 -0.75 -5.95
C LEU A 184 1.83 -0.91 -6.33
N VAL A 185 2.68 -0.17 -5.62
CA VAL A 185 4.09 0.06 -5.91
C VAL A 185 4.80 0.39 -4.59
N GLU A 186 6.00 -0.16 -4.34
CA GLU A 186 6.83 0.18 -3.18
C GLU A 186 8.27 0.46 -3.61
N THR A 187 8.98 1.40 -3.00
CA THR A 187 10.44 1.54 -3.17
C THR A 187 11.12 1.41 -1.82
N TYR A 188 12.33 0.88 -1.84
CA TYR A 188 13.10 0.55 -0.64
C TYR A 188 14.35 1.40 -0.60
N TRP A 189 14.57 2.02 0.54
CA TRP A 189 15.61 3.01 0.73
C TRP A 189 16.38 2.72 2.01
N TYR A 190 17.69 2.92 1.94
CA TYR A 190 18.59 2.81 3.06
C TYR A 190 19.19 4.17 3.39
N GLY A 191 19.21 4.51 4.68
CA GLY A 191 19.85 5.70 5.21
C GLY A 191 20.47 5.43 6.58
N MET A 192 21.45 6.25 6.96
CA MET A 192 22.17 6.12 8.24
C MET A 192 21.52 6.92 9.38
N ASP A 193 20.68 7.90 9.05
CA ASP A 193 19.99 8.72 10.03
C ASP A 193 18.97 7.90 10.84
N PRO A 194 18.57 8.33 12.05
CA PRO A 194 17.48 7.70 12.77
C PRO A 194 16.21 7.59 11.92
N VAL A 195 15.51 6.46 11.99
CA VAL A 195 14.36 6.13 11.14
C VAL A 195 13.26 7.20 11.18
N VAL A 196 13.01 7.78 12.37
CA VAL A 196 12.05 8.86 12.54
C VAL A 196 12.47 10.11 11.74
N GLU A 197 13.77 10.42 11.69
CA GLU A 197 14.32 11.52 10.91
C GLU A 197 14.30 11.24 9.41
N GLN A 198 14.50 9.98 8.99
CA GLN A 198 14.31 9.58 7.60
C GLN A 198 12.85 9.81 7.14
N VAL A 199 11.86 9.42 7.96
CA VAL A 199 10.44 9.66 7.68
C VAL A 199 10.11 11.16 7.67
N ARG A 200 10.68 11.95 8.59
CA ARG A 200 10.54 13.41 8.61
C ARG A 200 11.10 14.05 7.34
N SER A 201 12.29 13.63 6.90
CA SER A 201 12.90 14.10 5.66
C SER A 201 12.08 13.74 4.43
N ALA A 202 11.60 12.50 4.34
CA ALA A 202 10.67 12.10 3.28
C ALA A 202 9.40 12.96 3.28
N THR A 203 8.80 13.21 4.46
CA THR A 203 7.59 14.05 4.60
C THR A 203 7.84 15.49 4.14
N ARG A 204 9.00 16.07 4.47
CA ARG A 204 9.40 17.41 4.03
C ARG A 204 9.60 17.47 2.51
N LEU A 205 10.27 16.48 1.92
CA LEU A 205 10.42 16.37 0.47
C LEU A 205 9.05 16.25 -0.22
N GLY A 206 8.15 15.44 0.32
CA GLY A 206 6.78 15.36 -0.18
C GLY A 206 6.09 16.73 -0.15
N ALA A 207 6.26 17.51 0.92
CA ALA A 207 5.72 18.87 0.97
C ALA A 207 6.34 19.80 -0.09
N GLU A 208 7.64 19.74 -0.33
CA GLU A 208 8.34 20.51 -1.37
C GLU A 208 7.86 20.14 -2.78
N LEU A 209 7.63 18.84 -3.03
CA LEU A 209 7.13 18.32 -4.31
C LEU A 209 5.59 18.36 -4.42
N THR A 210 4.88 18.85 -3.41
CA THR A 210 3.40 18.82 -3.33
C THR A 210 2.83 17.40 -3.41
N VAL A 211 3.59 16.39 -2.97
CA VAL A 211 3.19 14.99 -2.82
C VAL A 211 2.80 14.72 -1.36
N PRO A 212 1.51 14.48 -1.07
CA PRO A 212 1.10 14.10 0.28
C PRO A 212 1.79 12.82 0.74
N ILE A 213 2.33 12.86 1.97
CA ILE A 213 2.96 11.71 2.63
C ILE A 213 2.33 11.48 4.00
N LEU A 214 2.10 10.22 4.35
CA LEU A 214 1.66 9.78 5.67
C LEU A 214 2.67 8.77 6.23
N ALA A 215 3.08 8.93 7.48
CA ALA A 215 3.79 7.88 8.19
C ALA A 215 2.87 6.70 8.47
N GLY A 216 3.36 5.49 8.19
CA GLY A 216 2.78 4.19 8.54
C GLY A 216 3.70 3.40 9.49
N GLY A 217 3.35 2.14 9.71
CA GLY A 217 4.21 1.19 10.44
C GLY A 217 4.68 1.67 11.82
N GLU A 218 5.95 1.41 12.10
CA GLU A 218 6.55 1.64 13.42
C GLU A 218 6.59 3.12 13.79
N VAL A 219 6.90 4.00 12.84
CA VAL A 219 6.93 5.46 13.09
C VAL A 219 5.52 5.99 13.35
N ALA A 220 4.50 5.50 12.65
CA ALA A 220 3.12 5.86 12.97
C ALA A 220 2.70 5.37 14.35
N ALA A 221 3.05 4.13 14.70
CA ALA A 221 2.77 3.58 16.02
C ALA A 221 3.44 4.38 17.14
N ASP A 222 4.72 4.73 16.96
CA ASP A 222 5.47 5.54 17.91
C ASP A 222 4.86 6.95 18.08
N VAL A 223 4.48 7.62 16.99
CA VAL A 223 3.80 8.94 17.06
C VAL A 223 2.42 8.85 17.73
N LEU A 224 1.67 7.76 17.50
CA LEU A 224 0.33 7.58 18.07
C LEU A 224 0.38 7.19 19.54
N ARG A 225 1.29 6.28 19.89
CA ARG A 225 1.43 5.68 21.20
C ARG A 225 2.87 5.17 21.39
N PRO A 226 3.79 6.04 21.85
CA PRO A 226 5.20 5.70 22.01
C PRO A 226 5.39 4.44 22.86
N TRP A 227 6.28 3.56 22.42
CA TRP A 227 6.60 2.31 23.14
C TRP A 227 8.03 1.86 22.90
N ARG A 228 8.44 1.82 21.62
CA ARG A 228 9.79 1.42 21.22
C ARG A 228 10.34 2.36 20.17
N VAL A 229 11.66 2.41 20.10
CA VAL A 229 12.37 3.12 19.03
C VAL A 229 12.09 2.41 17.69
N PRO A 230 11.58 3.12 16.67
CA PRO A 230 11.41 2.56 15.32
C PRO A 230 12.75 2.15 14.70
N THR A 231 12.79 0.95 14.12
CA THR A 231 13.92 0.38 13.38
C THR A 231 13.63 0.32 11.88
N ARG A 232 12.36 0.42 11.47
CA ARG A 232 11.95 0.52 10.06
C ARG A 232 10.90 1.60 9.85
N GLY A 233 11.11 2.43 8.84
CA GLY A 233 10.21 3.47 8.40
C GLY A 233 9.29 2.94 7.30
N LEU A 234 8.01 3.31 7.36
CA LEU A 234 7.07 3.14 6.27
C LEU A 234 6.38 4.47 6.02
N VAL A 235 6.38 4.92 4.78
CA VAL A 235 5.61 6.09 4.36
C VAL A 235 4.67 5.71 3.24
N TYR A 236 3.42 6.16 3.35
CA TYR A 236 2.46 6.14 2.27
C TYR A 236 2.59 7.45 1.49
N ALA A 237 2.81 7.35 0.18
CA ALA A 237 2.90 8.50 -0.71
C ALA A 237 1.83 8.40 -1.81
N LYS A 238 1.34 9.54 -2.31
CA LYS A 238 0.38 9.56 -3.42
C LYS A 238 0.98 9.07 -4.75
N GLU A 239 2.29 9.23 -4.88
CA GLU A 239 3.12 8.83 -6.01
C GLU A 239 4.51 8.49 -5.48
N LEU A 240 5.32 7.80 -6.29
CA LEU A 240 6.70 7.51 -5.89
C LEU A 240 7.54 8.79 -5.84
N VAL A 241 8.42 8.84 -4.85
CA VAL A 241 9.34 9.95 -4.64
C VAL A 241 10.76 9.39 -4.64
N ASP A 242 11.65 10.02 -5.41
CA ASP A 242 13.09 9.74 -5.38
C ASP A 242 13.69 10.39 -4.11
N LEU A 243 14.24 9.57 -3.22
CA LEU A 243 14.83 10.02 -1.96
C LEU A 243 16.35 10.20 -2.03
N SER A 244 16.97 10.05 -3.22
CA SER A 244 18.42 10.17 -3.39
C SER A 244 18.96 11.56 -3.03
N GLU A 245 18.18 12.61 -3.26
CA GLU A 245 18.54 13.99 -2.89
C GLU A 245 18.64 14.21 -1.36
N PHE A 246 18.14 13.26 -0.56
CA PHE A 246 18.16 13.32 0.91
C PHE A 246 19.17 12.36 1.53
N GLY A 247 20.14 11.87 0.74
CA GLY A 247 21.20 10.99 1.24
C GLY A 247 20.75 9.56 1.51
N LEU A 248 19.56 9.18 1.04
CA LEU A 248 19.14 7.79 1.00
C LEU A 248 19.61 7.14 -0.29
N VAL A 249 19.92 5.85 -0.21
CA VAL A 249 20.28 5.03 -1.38
C VAL A 249 19.23 3.96 -1.62
N GLU A 250 18.95 3.67 -2.89
CA GLU A 250 18.07 2.57 -3.27
C GLU A 250 18.63 1.25 -2.72
N ALA A 251 17.77 0.43 -2.13
CA ALA A 251 18.15 -0.78 -1.43
C ALA A 251 17.19 -1.94 -1.75
N THR A 252 17.50 -3.14 -1.26
CA THR A 252 16.54 -4.25 -1.26
C THR A 252 15.55 -4.12 -0.11
N ALA A 253 14.48 -4.92 -0.13
CA ALA A 253 13.48 -4.93 0.94
C ALA A 253 14.04 -5.40 2.30
N GLU A 254 15.07 -6.25 2.27
CA GLU A 254 15.74 -6.79 3.45
C GLU A 254 16.61 -5.72 4.13
N GLU A 255 17.33 -4.94 3.32
CA GLU A 255 18.30 -3.94 3.77
C GLU A 255 17.65 -2.60 4.14
N ALA A 256 16.51 -2.26 3.55
CA ALA A 256 15.91 -0.94 3.70
C ALA A 256 15.55 -0.56 5.13
N THR A 257 15.90 0.69 5.47
CA THR A 257 15.48 1.38 6.69
C THR A 257 14.20 2.18 6.46
N LEU A 258 13.86 2.50 5.21
CA LEU A 258 12.65 3.24 4.84
C LEU A 258 12.00 2.62 3.59
N THR A 259 10.70 2.36 3.68
CA THR A 259 9.86 1.94 2.55
C THR A 259 8.90 3.05 2.17
N VAL A 260 8.86 3.41 0.89
CA VAL A 260 7.84 4.31 0.32
C VAL A 260 6.81 3.47 -0.41
N ARG A 261 5.55 3.53 0.00
CA ARG A 261 4.43 2.74 -0.55
C ARG A 261 3.39 3.65 -1.18
N VAL A 262 2.97 3.35 -2.41
CA VAL A 262 1.78 3.95 -3.01
C VAL A 262 0.60 2.99 -2.79
N PRO A 263 -0.41 3.37 -1.99
CA PRO A 263 -1.52 2.47 -1.67
C PRO A 263 -2.51 2.34 -2.84
N ALA A 264 -3.03 1.13 -3.05
CA ALA A 264 -4.15 0.85 -3.95
C ALA A 264 -5.48 1.30 -3.34
N ASP A 265 -5.61 1.18 -2.02
CA ASP A 265 -6.76 1.56 -1.23
C ASP A 265 -6.75 3.08 -1.02
N PRO A 266 -7.63 3.84 -1.71
CA PRO A 266 -7.69 5.29 -1.53
C PRO A 266 -8.16 5.69 -0.13
N THR A 267 -8.76 4.76 0.63
CA THR A 267 -9.30 5.04 1.96
C THR A 267 -8.22 5.27 3.00
N VAL A 268 -6.96 4.85 2.76
CA VAL A 268 -5.80 5.18 3.60
C VAL A 268 -5.72 6.70 3.83
N TRP A 269 -5.99 7.48 2.78
CA TRP A 269 -5.93 8.94 2.83
C TRP A 269 -7.15 9.56 3.51
N THR A 270 -8.35 9.06 3.20
CA THR A 270 -9.59 9.63 3.72
C THR A 270 -9.74 9.37 5.21
N THR A 271 -9.42 8.15 5.68
CA THR A 271 -9.46 7.82 7.10
C THR A 271 -8.35 8.51 7.90
N ALA A 272 -7.15 8.69 7.34
CA ALA A 272 -6.11 9.51 7.97
C ALA A 272 -6.55 10.97 8.14
N ALA A 273 -7.14 11.58 7.10
CA ALA A 273 -7.64 12.94 7.15
C ALA A 273 -8.80 13.11 8.14
N TRP A 274 -9.71 12.14 8.20
CA TRP A 274 -10.76 12.07 9.21
C TRP A 274 -10.17 11.97 10.62
N TRP A 275 -9.26 11.01 10.85
CA TRP A 275 -8.62 10.78 12.15
C TRP A 275 -7.95 12.02 12.69
N ARG A 276 -7.21 12.74 11.83
CA ARG A 276 -6.54 14.00 12.19
C ARG A 276 -7.51 15.08 12.66
N ARG A 277 -8.75 15.09 12.15
CA ARG A 277 -9.78 16.07 12.56
C ARG A 277 -10.43 15.71 13.90
N VAL A 278 -10.56 14.43 14.22
CA VAL A 278 -11.30 13.95 15.40
C VAL A 278 -10.41 13.61 16.60
N ARG A 279 -9.09 13.59 16.44
CA ARG A 279 -8.16 13.36 17.55
C ARG A 279 -7.97 14.64 18.38
N ASP A 280 -8.06 14.52 19.71
CA ASP A 280 -7.86 15.62 20.67
C ASP A 280 -6.37 15.95 20.96
N THR A 281 -5.41 15.24 20.36
CA THR A 281 -3.99 15.37 20.71
C THR A 281 -3.28 16.50 19.98
N GLN A 282 -2.22 17.03 20.60
CA GLN A 282 -1.32 18.02 20.00
C GLN A 282 -0.90 17.62 18.57
N ARG A 283 -0.75 18.63 17.72
CA ARG A 283 -0.27 18.43 16.35
C ARG A 283 1.17 17.94 16.42
N SER A 284 1.38 16.69 16.04
CA SER A 284 2.70 16.19 15.66
C SER A 284 3.05 16.78 14.29
N ASP A 285 4.33 17.03 14.07
CA ASP A 285 4.89 17.40 12.78
C ASP A 285 4.83 16.22 11.78
N ILE A 286 4.79 14.98 12.28
CA ILE A 286 4.58 13.78 11.47
C ILE A 286 3.07 13.49 11.37
N ILE A 287 2.56 13.55 10.14
CA ILE A 287 1.19 13.16 9.83
C ILE A 287 1.16 11.65 9.63
N THR A 288 0.32 10.94 10.38
CA THR A 288 0.23 9.48 10.33
C THR A 288 -1.02 9.01 9.58
N VAL A 289 -1.00 7.75 9.17
CA VAL A 289 -2.21 6.97 8.88
C VAL A 289 -3.14 6.86 10.10
N ASP A 290 -4.33 6.30 9.92
CA ASP A 290 -5.22 5.98 11.05
C ASP A 290 -4.62 4.84 11.91
N PRO A 291 -4.96 4.76 13.22
CA PRO A 291 -4.33 3.77 14.10
C PRO A 291 -4.54 2.31 13.73
N VAL A 292 -5.64 1.98 13.05
CA VAL A 292 -5.89 0.60 12.64
C VAL A 292 -4.98 0.24 11.47
N ILE A 293 -4.72 1.17 10.54
CA ILE A 293 -3.70 0.98 9.49
C ILE A 293 -2.30 0.82 10.11
N ALA A 294 -1.92 1.66 11.07
CA ALA A 294 -0.64 1.53 11.76
C ALA A 294 -0.50 0.15 12.44
N LEU A 295 -1.59 -0.35 13.06
CA LEU A 295 -1.62 -1.70 13.62
C LEU A 295 -1.47 -2.78 12.54
N GLN A 296 -2.17 -2.65 11.41
CA GLN A 296 -2.07 -3.58 10.28
C GLN A 296 -0.65 -3.61 9.69
N ASP A 297 0.00 -2.46 9.59
CA ASP A 297 1.40 -2.37 9.14
C ASP A 297 2.35 -3.09 10.10
N LEU A 298 2.16 -2.89 11.42
CA LEU A 298 2.94 -3.60 12.44
C LEU A 298 2.71 -5.11 12.40
N SER A 299 1.45 -5.56 12.25
CA SER A 299 1.10 -6.98 12.16
C SER A 299 1.57 -7.64 10.87
N GLY A 300 1.74 -6.88 9.79
CA GLY A 300 2.27 -7.35 8.51
C GLY A 300 3.81 -7.33 8.41
N GLY A 301 4.47 -6.61 9.32
CA GLY A 301 5.92 -6.46 9.39
C GLY A 301 6.63 -7.68 9.99
N ALA A 302 7.95 -7.57 10.18
CA ALA A 302 8.71 -8.59 10.88
C ALA A 302 8.26 -8.62 12.36
N ASP A 303 7.81 -9.78 12.82
CA ASP A 303 7.50 -9.97 14.24
C ASP A 303 8.80 -9.96 15.04
N LEU A 304 8.98 -8.91 15.84
CA LEU A 304 10.15 -8.75 16.73
C LEU A 304 9.90 -9.39 18.11
N GLY A 305 8.70 -9.94 18.38
CA GLY A 305 8.35 -10.53 19.67
C GLY A 305 8.28 -9.51 20.82
N ASP A 306 8.19 -8.22 20.52
CA ASP A 306 8.30 -7.10 21.47
C ASP A 306 6.96 -6.60 22.02
N GLY A 307 5.84 -7.17 21.56
CA GLY A 307 4.49 -6.80 21.96
C GLY A 307 3.99 -5.45 21.42
N ALA A 308 4.70 -4.80 20.49
CA ALA A 308 4.28 -3.51 19.94
C ALA A 308 2.87 -3.52 19.29
N PRO A 309 2.50 -4.54 18.48
CA PRO A 309 1.12 -4.64 17.96
C PRO A 309 0.09 -4.75 19.08
N GLN A 310 0.39 -5.52 20.13
CA GLN A 310 -0.52 -5.72 21.26
C GLN A 310 -0.71 -4.43 22.06
N HIS A 311 0.37 -3.68 22.31
CA HIS A 311 0.30 -2.39 23.00
C HIS A 311 -0.53 -1.35 22.23
N LEU A 312 -0.34 -1.25 20.90
CA LEU A 312 -1.16 -0.35 20.08
C LEU A 312 -2.62 -0.80 20.04
N SER A 313 -2.87 -2.11 19.92
CA SER A 313 -4.20 -2.71 19.94
C SER A 313 -4.94 -2.41 21.24
N ASP A 314 -4.31 -2.65 22.40
CA ASP A 314 -4.91 -2.36 23.70
C ASP A 314 -5.18 -0.87 23.86
N TRP A 315 -4.32 0.02 23.37
CA TRP A 315 -4.61 1.46 23.39
C TRP A 315 -5.85 1.82 22.54
N ILE A 316 -6.03 1.24 21.36
CA ILE A 316 -7.22 1.47 20.53
C ILE A 316 -8.48 0.98 21.25
N VAL A 317 -8.39 -0.15 21.95
CA VAL A 317 -9.51 -0.75 22.68
C VAL A 317 -10.01 0.15 23.81
N HIS A 318 -9.10 0.76 24.58
CA HIS A 318 -9.45 1.58 25.76
C HIS A 318 -9.61 3.09 25.44
N ARG A 319 -9.70 3.47 24.16
CA ARG A 319 -9.78 4.86 23.71
C ARG A 319 -11.20 5.41 23.68
#